data_AF-D3VIT4-F1
#
_entry.id   AF-D3VIT4-F1
#
_cell.length_a   1.000
_cell.length_b   1.000
_cell.length_c   1.000
_cell.angle_alpha   90.00
_cell.angle_beta   90.00
_cell.angle_gamma   90.00
#
_symmetry.space_group_name_H-M   'P 1'
#
loop_
_entity.id
_entity.type
_entity.pdbx_description
1 polymer ?
#
loop_
_entity_poly.entity_id
_entity_poly.type
_entity_poly.pdbx_seq_one_letter_code
_entity_poly.pdbx_strand_id
1 'polypeptide(L)'
;MWAIGGATIRGEFTDVFDVKDLGDKYRLSGTIDYYLYDKFADPLDMKNLIGEEWDGLGVPFDISDEWIETVSFDIDKGIYDNKIKPMVEQKQKEMIEQMKKMQQ
;
A
#
# COMPACT_ATOMS: atom_id res chain seq x y z
N MET A 1 -22.62 -1.60 -16.20
CA MET A 1 -21.40 -0.93 -16.68
C MET A 1 -20.92 -0.08 -15.53
N TRP A 2 -19.73 -0.35 -15.01
CA TRP A 2 -19.17 0.33 -13.85
C TRP A 2 -18.02 1.21 -14.37
N ALA A 3 -18.04 2.51 -14.06
CA ALA A 3 -16.95 3.42 -14.40
C ALA A 3 -16.27 3.83 -13.10
N ILE A 4 -15.04 3.35 -12.88
CA ILE A 4 -14.17 3.81 -11.81
C ILE A 4 -13.56 5.12 -12.29
N GLY A 5 -13.95 6.25 -11.68
CA GLY A 5 -13.46 7.58 -12.05
C GLY A 5 -11.99 7.78 -11.70
N GLY A 6 -11.54 7.20 -10.58
CA GLY A 6 -10.14 7.15 -10.19
C GLY A 6 -9.95 6.58 -8.79
N ALA A 7 -9.23 5.46 -8.69
CA ALA A 7 -8.89 4.82 -7.41
C ALA A 7 -7.44 5.11 -7.02
N THR A 8 -7.18 5.28 -5.72
CA THR A 8 -5.81 5.36 -5.20
C THR A 8 -5.43 4.02 -4.56
N ILE A 9 -4.35 3.41 -5.06
CA ILE A 9 -3.70 2.28 -4.42
C ILE A 9 -2.36 2.75 -3.87
N ARG A 10 -2.12 2.50 -2.58
CA ARG A 10 -0.83 2.69 -1.93
C ARG A 10 -0.31 1.34 -1.47
N GLY A 11 0.98 1.08 -1.68
CA GLY A 11 1.68 -0.08 -1.14
C GLY A 11 2.86 0.35 -0.28
N GLU A 12 3.04 -0.28 0.88
CA GLU A 12 4.27 -0.17 1.67
C GLU A 12 4.97 -1.52 1.76
N PHE A 13 6.28 -1.53 1.49
CA PHE A 13 7.11 -2.72 1.68
C PHE A 13 7.66 -2.73 3.10
N THR A 14 7.19 -3.65 3.92
CA THR A 14 7.34 -3.61 5.39
C THR A 14 8.20 -4.74 5.92
N ASP A 15 8.01 -6.00 5.46
CA ASP A 15 8.70 -7.16 6.02
C ASP A 15 9.61 -7.87 5.01
N VAL A 16 10.89 -7.49 4.96
CA VAL A 16 11.91 -8.28 4.25
C VAL A 16 12.27 -9.50 5.08
N PHE A 17 11.91 -10.69 4.61
CA PHE A 17 12.18 -11.95 5.32
C PHE A 17 13.25 -12.83 4.64
N ASP A 18 13.58 -12.58 3.37
CA ASP A 18 14.65 -13.30 2.67
C ASP A 18 15.45 -12.38 1.74
N VAL A 19 16.77 -12.57 1.74
CA VAL A 19 17.72 -11.86 0.89
C VAL A 19 18.74 -12.85 0.35
N LYS A 20 18.63 -13.19 -0.93
CA LYS A 20 19.51 -14.16 -1.59
C LYS A 20 20.49 -13.47 -2.52
N ASP A 21 21.79 -13.68 -2.31
CA ASP A 21 22.84 -13.20 -3.22
C ASP A 21 22.79 -14.00 -4.54
N LEU A 22 22.69 -13.28 -5.66
CA LEU A 22 22.71 -13.84 -7.02
C LEU A 22 23.98 -13.45 -7.79
N GLY A 23 24.95 -12.80 -7.15
CA GLY A 23 26.18 -12.28 -7.74
C GLY A 23 26.14 -10.76 -7.89
N ASP A 24 25.65 -10.27 -9.02
CA ASP A 24 25.48 -8.84 -9.34
C ASP A 24 24.21 -8.22 -8.74
N LYS A 25 23.31 -9.07 -8.23
CA LYS A 25 22.01 -8.69 -7.67
C LYS A 25 21.71 -9.43 -6.39
N TYR A 26 20.72 -8.94 -5.66
CA TYR A 26 20.03 -9.66 -4.60
C TYR A 26 18.60 -9.99 -5.03
N ARG A 27 18.10 -11.17 -4.65
CA ARG A 27 16.66 -11.44 -4.63
C ARG A 27 16.11 -11.14 -3.25
N LEU A 28 15.20 -10.19 -3.18
CA LEU A 28 14.47 -9.84 -1.97
C LEU A 28 13.12 -10.52 -1.98
N SER A 29 12.76 -11.13 -0.85
CA SER A 29 11.39 -11.56 -0.61
C SER A 29 10.85 -10.86 0.64
N GLY A 30 9.63 -10.37 0.51
CA GLY A 30 8.96 -9.66 1.59
C GLY A 30 7.47 -9.51 1.35
N THR A 31 6.83 -8.68 2.17
CA THR A 31 5.41 -8.35 2.03
C THR A 31 5.23 -6.91 1.54
N ILE A 32 4.22 -6.71 0.71
CA ILE A 32 3.66 -5.39 0.44
C ILE A 32 2.27 -5.33 1.08
N ASP A 33 2.07 -4.36 1.95
CA ASP A 33 0.79 -4.04 2.54
C ASP A 33 0.11 -3.01 1.63
N TYR A 34 -0.97 -3.42 0.96
CA TYR A 34 -1.72 -2.57 0.06
C TYR A 34 -2.95 -1.98 0.73
N TYR A 35 -3.22 -0.72 0.40
CA TYR A 35 -4.42 0.01 0.77
C TYR A 35 -5.05 0.59 -0.51
N LEU A 36 -6.30 0.23 -0.75
CA LEU A 36 -7.15 0.81 -1.78
C LEU A 36 -8.15 1.77 -1.12
N TYR A 37 -8.29 2.95 -1.71
CA TYR A 37 -9.40 3.85 -1.42
C TYR A 37 -9.92 4.49 -2.70
N ASP A 38 -11.25 4.46 -2.86
CA ASP A 38 -11.98 5.21 -3.88
C ASP A 38 -13.29 5.71 -3.28
N LYS A 39 -13.70 6.91 -3.70
CA LYS A 39 -14.98 7.50 -3.37
C LYS A 39 -15.87 7.46 -4.60
N PHE A 40 -16.85 6.57 -4.58
CA PHE A 40 -17.84 6.50 -5.65
C PHE A 40 -18.83 7.65 -5.49
N ALA A 41 -18.63 8.74 -6.22
CA ALA A 41 -19.57 9.85 -6.33
C ALA A 41 -20.59 9.56 -7.44
N ASP A 42 -21.86 9.93 -7.21
CA ASP A 42 -22.91 9.85 -8.24
C ASP A 42 -22.43 10.57 -9.51
N PRO A 43 -22.45 9.92 -10.69
CA PRO A 43 -22.07 10.54 -11.97
C PRO A 43 -22.84 11.82 -12.31
N LEU A 44 -23.98 12.03 -11.67
CA LEU A 44 -24.90 13.13 -11.89
C LEU A 44 -25.03 13.96 -10.61
N ASP A 45 -24.03 14.80 -10.32
CA ASP A 45 -24.19 15.92 -9.39
C ASP A 45 -25.16 16.97 -10.00
N MET A 46 -26.43 16.59 -10.15
CA MET A 46 -27.53 17.36 -10.76
C MET A 46 -28.16 18.34 -9.78
N LYS A 47 -27.47 18.67 -8.67
CA LYS A 47 -27.88 19.70 -7.71
C LYS A 47 -28.20 21.04 -8.39
N ASN A 48 -27.51 21.35 -9.49
CA ASN A 48 -27.69 22.59 -10.24
C ASN A 48 -28.93 22.63 -11.16
N LEU A 49 -29.63 21.52 -11.39
CA LEU A 49 -30.74 21.46 -12.37
C LEU A 49 -32.13 21.25 -11.76
N ILE A 50 -32.26 20.59 -10.59
CA ILE A 50 -33.58 20.14 -10.10
C ILE A 50 -33.87 20.55 -8.65
N GLY A 51 -32.91 21.17 -7.94
CA GLY A 51 -33.12 21.69 -6.58
C GLY A 51 -33.24 20.65 -5.47
N GLU A 52 -33.28 19.35 -5.81
CA GLU A 52 -33.26 18.22 -4.88
C GLU A 52 -32.15 17.23 -5.28
N GLU A 53 -31.51 16.58 -4.29
CA GLU A 53 -30.60 15.45 -4.54
C GLU A 53 -31.42 14.27 -5.09
N TRP A 54 -31.09 13.82 -6.30
CA TRP A 54 -31.73 12.67 -6.93
C TRP A 54 -30.79 11.47 -6.90
N ASP A 55 -30.98 10.58 -5.94
CA ASP A 55 -30.16 9.36 -5.76
C ASP A 55 -30.55 8.21 -6.71
N GLY A 56 -31.12 8.52 -7.89
CA GLY A 56 -31.74 7.52 -8.76
C GLY A 56 -30.76 6.53 -9.43
N LEU A 57 -29.45 6.78 -9.32
CA LEU A 57 -28.38 5.89 -9.79
C LEU A 57 -27.58 5.21 -8.67
N GLY A 58 -27.90 5.51 -7.40
CA GLY A 58 -27.29 4.93 -6.21
C GLY A 58 -26.79 5.97 -5.22
N VAL A 59 -26.80 5.62 -3.93
CA VAL A 59 -26.23 6.46 -2.87
C VAL A 59 -24.70 6.41 -2.97
N PRO A 60 -23.97 7.55 -2.89
CA PRO A 60 -22.51 7.55 -2.83
C PRO A 60 -22.00 6.63 -1.72
N PHE A 61 -20.93 5.88 -2.01
CA PHE A 61 -20.29 5.03 -1.01
C PHE A 61 -18.77 5.01 -1.20
N ASP A 62 -18.08 4.80 -0.09
CA ASP A 62 -16.64 4.64 -0.08
C ASP A 62 -16.30 3.16 -0.30
N ILE A 63 -15.30 2.91 -1.15
CA ILE A 63 -14.69 1.61 -1.34
C ILE A 63 -13.31 1.68 -0.72
N SER A 64 -13.07 0.83 0.27
CA SER A 64 -11.75 0.62 0.82
C SER A 64 -11.45 -0.87 0.89
N ASP A 65 -10.21 -1.23 0.61
CA ASP A 65 -9.74 -2.61 0.82
C ASP A 65 -8.28 -2.62 1.27
N GLU A 66 -7.93 -3.64 2.04
CA GLU A 66 -6.60 -3.86 2.58
C GLU A 66 -6.20 -5.31 2.35
N TRP A 67 -5.07 -5.53 1.69
CA TRP A 67 -4.53 -6.87 1.52
C TRP A 67 -3.01 -6.88 1.58
N ILE A 68 -2.48 -8.03 1.96
CA ILE A 68 -1.04 -8.27 2.05
C ILE A 68 -0.65 -9.22 0.94
N GLU A 69 0.37 -8.84 0.15
CA GLU A 69 0.92 -9.69 -0.89
C GLU A 69 2.37 -10.04 -0.59
N THR A 70 2.70 -11.33 -0.68
CA THR A 70 4.11 -11.77 -0.66
C THR A 70 4.70 -11.58 -2.05
N VAL A 71 5.79 -10.80 -2.12
CA VAL A 71 6.49 -10.52 -3.37
C VAL A 71 7.94 -11.01 -3.31
N SER A 72 8.48 -11.35 -4.47
CA SER A 72 9.90 -11.63 -4.64
C SER A 72 10.42 -10.97 -5.90
N PHE A 73 11.48 -10.16 -5.78
CA PHE A 73 12.04 -9.41 -6.91
C PHE A 73 13.55 -9.26 -6.80
N ASP A 74 14.18 -9.09 -7.95
CA ASP A 74 15.63 -8.90 -8.05
C ASP A 74 15.97 -7.40 -7.98
N ILE A 75 16.96 -7.03 -7.18
CA ILE A 75 17.47 -5.68 -7.01
C ILE A 75 18.98 -5.63 -7.23
N ASP A 76 19.47 -4.52 -7.78
CA ASP A 76 20.91 -4.28 -7.91
C ASP A 76 21.61 -4.26 -6.54
N LYS A 77 22.80 -4.86 -6.50
CA LYS A 77 23.60 -4.99 -5.27
C LYS A 77 23.92 -3.64 -4.63
N GLY A 78 24.33 -2.68 -5.45
CA GLY A 78 24.66 -1.33 -5.00
C GLY A 78 23.43 -0.57 -4.48
N ILE A 79 22.25 -0.78 -5.07
CA ILE A 79 21.01 -0.20 -4.54
C ILE A 79 20.66 -0.82 -3.20
N TYR A 80 20.72 -2.14 -3.09
CA TYR A 80 20.41 -2.83 -1.84
C TYR A 80 21.33 -2.38 -0.70
N ASP A 81 22.65 -2.49 -0.89
CA ASP A 81 23.64 -2.24 0.15
C ASP A 81 23.61 -0.80 0.66
N ASN A 82 23.38 0.17 -0.24
CA ASN A 82 23.48 1.59 0.11
C ASN A 82 22.14 2.22 0.51
N LYS A 83 21.00 1.69 0.03
CA LYS A 83 19.68 2.29 0.28
C LYS A 83 18.77 1.40 1.09
N ILE A 84 18.61 0.14 0.70
CA ILE A 84 17.57 -0.73 1.28
C ILE A 84 18.04 -1.33 2.60
N LYS A 85 19.25 -1.89 2.65
CA LYS A 85 19.77 -2.56 3.85
C LYS A 85 19.78 -1.65 5.09
N PRO A 86 20.24 -0.38 5.03
CA PRO A 86 20.18 0.51 6.19
C PRO A 86 18.75 0.77 6.69
N MET A 87 17.79 0.90 5.77
CA MET A 87 16.37 1.13 6.12
C MET A 87 15.76 -0.07 6.83
N VAL A 88 16.05 -1.29 6.33
CA VAL A 88 15.58 -2.54 6.95
C VAL A 88 16.18 -2.70 8.35
N GLU A 89 17.49 -2.49 8.51
CA GLU A 89 18.16 -2.57 9.81
C GLU A 89 17.64 -1.53 10.80
N GLN A 90 17.31 -0.32 10.34
CA GLN A 90 16.71 0.72 11.17
C GLN A 90 15.30 0.32 11.64
N LYS A 91 14.41 -0.09 10.72
CA LYS A 91 13.05 -0.53 11.07
C LYS A 91 13.08 -1.69 12.08
N GLN A 92 14.00 -2.64 11.91
CA GLN A 92 14.15 -3.75 12.84
C GLN A 92 14.56 -3.29 14.25
N LYS A 93 15.47 -2.31 14.36
CA LYS A 93 15.86 -1.74 15.66
C LYS A 93 14.70 -1.02 16.33
N GLU A 94 13.96 -0.21 15.58
CA GLU A 94 12.78 0.52 16.07
C GLU A 94 11.71 -0.45 16.62
N MET A 95 11.42 -1.52 15.88
CA MET A 95 10.50 -2.57 16.31
C MET A 95 10.95 -3.24 17.63
N ILE A 96 12.23 -3.62 17.73
CA ILE A 96 12.78 -4.22 18.96
C ILE A 96 12.67 -3.26 20.15
N GLU A 97 12.91 -1.97 19.93
CA GLU A 97 12.77 -0.97 20.99
C GLU A 97 11.32 -0.80 21.45
N GLN A 98 10.36 -0.77 20.52
CA GLN A 98 8.93 -0.73 20.84
C GLN A 98 8.50 -1.96 21.64
N MET A 99 8.95 -3.15 21.25
CA MET A 99 8.65 -4.39 21.98
C MET A 99 9.16 -4.34 23.43
N LYS A 100 10.36 -3.78 23.66
CA LYS A 100 10.90 -3.61 25.02
C LYS A 100 10.08 -2.63 25.87
N LYS A 101 9.55 -1.56 25.25
CA LYS A 101 8.71 -0.57 25.95
C LYS A 101 7.35 -1.13 26.36
N MET A 102 6.78 -2.05 25.59
CA MET A 102 5.50 -2.71 25.93
C MET A 102 5.63 -3.73 27.07
N GLN A 103 6.85 -4.14 27.43
CA GLN A 103 7.14 -5.11 28.49
C GLN A 103 7.50 -4.46 29.84
N GLN A 104 7.50 -3.11 29.90
CA GLN A 104 7.73 -2.31 31.11
C GLN A 104 6.42 -1.71 31.61
#